data_AF-A0A0A2MLK3-F1
#
_entry.id   AF-A0A0A2MLK3-F1
#
_cell.length_a   1.000
_cell.length_b   1.000
_cell.length_c   1.000
_cell.angle_alpha   90.00
_cell.angle_beta   90.00
_cell.angle_gamma   90.00
#
_symmetry.space_group_name_H-M   'P 1'
#
loop_
_entity.id
_entity.type
_entity.pdbx_description
1 polymer ?
#
loop_
_entity_poly.entity_id
_entity_poly.type
_entity_poly.pdbx_seq_one_letter_code
_entity_poly.pdbx_strand_id
1 'polypeptide(L)'
;MKLDYSSEKYITWVTLRSIYFERKLENETAFDGIVKIYSVKTNDLSLNETLKGKYFGSFFFPTESGFFLRMFNSKNSWPKTTLVYLNLKDLNLVKIDTNRSSWNLWTGVNLGNGKYSINISPSKSLEYIVIAET
;
A
#
# COMPACT_ATOMS: atom_id res chain seq x y z
N MET A 1 22.23 -14.70 -3.78
CA MET A 1 21.38 -15.60 -2.97
C MET A 1 20.01 -14.96 -2.87
N LYS A 2 18.92 -15.65 -3.22
CA LYS A 2 17.56 -15.12 -3.04
C LYS A 2 17.09 -15.51 -1.66
N LEU A 3 16.73 -14.54 -0.83
CA LEU A 3 16.23 -14.79 0.51
C LEU A 3 14.86 -15.48 0.43
N ASP A 4 14.66 -16.52 1.24
CA ASP A 4 13.38 -17.23 1.33
C ASP A 4 12.59 -16.70 2.53
N TYR A 5 11.39 -16.19 2.25
CA TYR A 5 10.46 -15.66 3.26
C TYR A 5 9.25 -16.59 3.46
N SER A 6 9.35 -17.86 3.04
CA SER A 6 8.28 -18.86 3.23
C SER A 6 7.90 -19.05 4.70
N SER A 7 8.85 -18.87 5.62
CA SER A 7 8.69 -19.00 7.07
C SER A 7 8.26 -17.71 7.78
N GLU A 8 8.20 -16.58 7.08
CA GLU A 8 7.77 -15.31 7.65
C GLU A 8 6.33 -15.39 8.16
N LYS A 9 6.10 -14.82 9.33
CA LYS A 9 4.77 -14.78 9.94
C LYS A 9 4.09 -13.46 9.62
N TYR A 10 2.77 -13.50 9.60
CA TYR A 10 2.00 -12.27 9.66
C TYR A 10 2.21 -11.61 11.01
N ILE A 11 2.48 -10.31 10.99
CA ILE A 11 2.62 -9.46 12.17
C ILE A 11 1.63 -8.31 12.09
N THR A 12 1.14 -7.85 13.25
CA THR A 12 0.28 -6.67 13.34
C THR A 12 0.99 -5.47 12.72
N TRP A 13 0.28 -4.77 11.84
CA TRP A 13 0.77 -3.62 11.13
C TRP A 13 0.10 -2.32 11.59
N VAL A 14 -1.23 -2.28 11.52
CA VAL A 14 -2.02 -1.10 11.90
C VAL A 14 -3.45 -1.53 12.24
N THR A 15 -4.12 -0.75 13.08
CA THR A 15 -5.54 -0.91 13.37
C THR A 15 -6.27 0.37 12.96
N LEU A 16 -7.32 0.24 12.14
CA LEU A 16 -8.15 1.36 11.70
C LEU A 16 -9.62 0.98 11.84
N ARG A 17 -10.41 1.79 12.57
CA ARG A 17 -11.87 1.60 12.71
C ARG A 17 -12.26 0.14 13.06
N SER A 18 -11.56 -0.46 14.03
CA SER A 18 -11.73 -1.85 14.48
C SER A 18 -11.31 -2.95 13.49
N ILE A 19 -10.70 -2.58 12.36
CA ILE A 19 -10.07 -3.51 11.42
C ILE A 19 -8.59 -3.64 11.77
N TYR A 20 -8.13 -4.86 12.05
CA TYR A 20 -6.73 -5.20 12.30
C TYR A 20 -6.07 -5.60 11.00
N PHE A 21 -5.05 -4.86 10.59
CA PHE A 21 -4.22 -5.20 9.45
C PHE A 21 -2.97 -5.91 9.93
N GLU A 22 -2.69 -7.05 9.34
CA GLU A 22 -1.45 -7.78 9.52
C GLU A 22 -0.71 -7.82 8.17
N ARG A 23 0.62 -7.76 8.22
CA ARG A 23 1.45 -7.88 7.02
C ARG A 23 2.49 -8.97 7.20
N LYS A 24 2.89 -9.59 6.10
CA LYS A 24 3.96 -10.59 6.04
C LYS A 24 4.94 -10.20 4.95
N LEU A 25 6.24 -10.21 5.23
CA LEU A 25 7.27 -9.96 4.23
C LEU A 25 7.29 -11.13 3.23
N GLU A 26 7.22 -10.82 1.93
CA GLU A 26 7.23 -11.81 0.85
C GLU A 26 8.52 -11.76 0.04
N ASN A 27 9.16 -10.59 -0.02
CA ASN A 27 10.40 -10.37 -0.73
C ASN A 27 11.07 -9.07 -0.28
N GLU A 28 12.39 -9.02 -0.41
CA GLU A 28 13.16 -7.77 -0.32
C GLU A 28 14.27 -7.72 -1.37
N THR A 29 14.64 -6.51 -1.80
CA THR A 29 15.72 -6.34 -2.79
C THR A 29 17.09 -6.66 -2.17
N ALA A 30 17.82 -7.59 -2.79
CA ALA A 30 19.06 -8.16 -2.27
C ALA A 30 20.24 -7.19 -2.16
N PHE A 31 20.15 -5.97 -2.70
CA PHE A 31 21.27 -5.02 -2.75
C PHE A 31 21.39 -4.16 -1.48
N ASP A 32 20.32 -4.05 -0.68
CA ASP A 32 20.21 -3.09 0.43
C ASP A 32 18.98 -3.26 1.34
N GLY A 33 18.03 -4.14 1.00
CA GLY A 33 16.74 -4.24 1.70
C GLY A 33 15.87 -2.98 1.59
N ILE A 34 16.16 -2.07 0.65
CA ILE A 34 15.46 -0.80 0.49
C ILE A 34 14.01 -1.01 0.04
N VAL A 35 13.77 -2.01 -0.80
CA VAL A 35 12.41 -2.34 -1.22
C VAL A 35 11.97 -3.63 -0.57
N LYS A 36 10.96 -3.50 0.29
CA LYS A 36 10.26 -4.61 0.94
C LYS A 36 8.86 -4.74 0.37
N ILE A 37 8.48 -5.97 0.07
CA ILE A 37 7.20 -6.31 -0.53
C ILE A 37 6.44 -7.22 0.42
N TYR A 38 5.21 -6.86 0.73
CA TYR A 38 4.39 -7.49 1.75
C TYR A 38 3.08 -8.03 1.18
N SER A 39 2.64 -9.17 1.71
CA SER A 39 1.22 -9.56 1.68
C SER A 39 0.52 -8.92 2.87
N VAL A 40 -0.75 -8.54 2.71
CA VAL A 40 -1.57 -7.95 3.78
C VAL A 40 -2.85 -8.78 3.94
N LYS A 41 -3.27 -8.99 5.19
CA LYS A 41 -4.55 -9.60 5.56
C LYS A 41 -5.21 -8.80 6.69
N THR A 42 -6.49 -9.04 6.89
CA THR A 42 -7.34 -8.37 7.88
C THR A 42 -8.17 -9.36 8.69
N ASN A 43 -8.81 -8.88 9.77
CA ASN A 43 -9.90 -9.62 10.44
C ASN A 43 -11.23 -9.54 9.67
N ASP A 44 -11.41 -8.56 8.78
CA ASP A 44 -12.57 -8.47 7.89
C ASP A 44 -12.43 -9.44 6.69
N LEU A 45 -13.43 -10.31 6.48
CA LEU A 45 -13.41 -11.34 5.43
C LEU A 45 -13.58 -10.76 4.02
N SER A 46 -14.45 -9.77 3.85
CA SER A 46 -14.72 -9.15 2.56
C SER A 46 -13.49 -8.37 2.09
N LEU A 47 -12.87 -7.63 3.00
CA LEU A 47 -11.63 -6.92 2.72
C LEU A 47 -10.46 -7.87 2.44
N ASN A 48 -10.41 -9.03 3.11
CA ASN A 48 -9.41 -10.06 2.82
C ASN A 48 -9.49 -10.55 1.38
N GLU A 49 -10.67 -10.80 0.84
CA GLU A 49 -10.81 -11.18 -0.57
C GLU A 49 -10.35 -10.04 -1.50
N THR A 50 -10.62 -8.78 -1.14
CA THR A 50 -10.06 -7.62 -1.85
C THR A 50 -8.53 -7.57 -1.76
N LEU A 51 -7.88 -8.03 -0.70
CA LEU A 51 -6.43 -7.95 -0.52
C LEU A 51 -5.68 -9.20 -1.03
N LYS A 52 -6.37 -10.32 -1.15
CA LYS A 52 -5.79 -11.62 -1.54
C LYS A 52 -5.03 -11.54 -2.85
N GLY A 53 -3.82 -12.09 -2.85
CA GLY A 53 -2.93 -12.13 -4.02
C GLY A 53 -2.35 -10.76 -4.42
N LYS A 54 -2.53 -9.72 -3.60
CA LYS A 54 -1.96 -8.38 -3.85
C LYS A 54 -0.73 -8.17 -2.99
N TYR A 55 0.19 -7.36 -3.51
CA TYR A 55 1.50 -7.15 -2.92
C TYR A 55 1.74 -5.66 -2.73
N PHE A 56 2.19 -5.27 -1.54
CA PHE A 56 2.29 -3.88 -1.14
C PHE A 56 3.68 -3.52 -0.66
N GLY A 57 4.06 -2.26 -0.80
CA GLY A 57 5.31 -1.72 -0.26
C GLY A 57 5.16 -1.22 1.16
N SER A 58 6.24 -0.66 1.67
CA SER A 58 6.26 -0.03 3.00
C SER A 58 5.44 1.26 3.08
N PHE A 59 5.14 1.90 1.94
CA PHE A 59 4.37 3.14 1.91
C PHE A 59 2.92 2.90 2.34
N PHE A 60 2.51 3.66 3.34
CA PHE A 60 1.16 3.70 3.89
C PHE A 60 0.86 5.12 4.33
N PHE A 61 -0.28 5.65 3.90
CA PHE A 61 -0.74 6.95 4.31
C PHE A 61 -2.23 6.91 4.66
N PRO A 62 -2.59 7.02 5.94
CA PRO A 62 -3.98 6.96 6.36
C PRO A 62 -4.74 8.22 5.99
N THR A 63 -6.03 8.05 5.71
CA THR A 63 -7.02 9.09 5.48
C THR A 63 -8.18 8.88 6.43
N GLU A 64 -9.19 9.74 6.36
CA GLU A 64 -10.37 9.60 7.20
C GLU A 64 -11.12 8.29 6.90
N SER A 65 -11.34 7.95 5.62
CA SER A 65 -12.17 6.80 5.19
C SER A 65 -11.37 5.59 4.66
N GLY A 66 -10.05 5.65 4.68
CA GLY A 66 -9.22 4.62 4.06
C GLY A 66 -7.74 4.95 4.11
N PHE A 67 -6.96 4.41 3.18
CA PHE A 67 -5.53 4.71 3.12
C PHE A 67 -4.92 4.47 1.74
N PHE A 68 -3.86 5.22 1.45
CA PHE A 68 -3.05 5.03 0.26
C PHE A 68 -1.96 4.00 0.48
N LEU A 69 -1.69 3.21 -0.55
CA LEU A 69 -0.66 2.18 -0.58
C LEU A 69 0.13 2.24 -1.88
N ARG A 70 1.36 1.76 -1.81
CA ARG A 70 2.14 1.40 -3.00
C ARG A 70 1.93 -0.08 -3.28
N MET A 71 1.42 -0.43 -4.46
CA MET A 71 1.15 -1.81 -4.86
C MET A 71 2.10 -2.29 -5.96
N PHE A 72 2.46 -3.57 -5.93
CA PHE A 72 3.26 -4.27 -6.94
C PHE A 72 2.39 -5.30 -7.67
N ASN A 73 2.73 -5.61 -8.92
CA ASN A 73 1.99 -6.64 -9.68
C ASN A 73 2.23 -8.06 -9.15
N SER A 74 3.39 -8.32 -8.54
CA SER A 74 3.75 -9.58 -7.91
C SER A 74 4.84 -9.35 -6.86
N LYS A 75 5.09 -10.33 -6.00
CA LYS A 75 6.21 -10.27 -5.04
C LYS A 75 7.60 -10.15 -5.67
N ASN A 76 7.73 -10.40 -6.98
CA ASN A 76 8.98 -10.26 -7.72
C ASN A 76 8.95 -9.09 -8.72
N SER A 77 7.83 -8.36 -8.80
CA SER A 77 7.65 -7.29 -9.78
C SER A 77 8.22 -5.99 -9.23
N TRP A 78 9.37 -5.58 -9.74
CA TRP A 78 9.99 -4.28 -9.48
C TRP A 78 10.72 -3.83 -10.76
N PRO A 79 10.81 -2.52 -11.09
CA PRO A 79 10.44 -1.33 -10.32
C PRO A 79 9.00 -0.81 -10.50
N LYS A 80 8.19 -1.45 -11.35
CA LYS A 80 6.85 -0.94 -11.67
C LYS A 80 5.89 -1.07 -10.48
N THR A 81 5.34 0.04 -10.03
CA THR A 81 4.42 0.12 -8.88
C THR A 81 3.22 1.00 -9.16
N THR A 82 2.10 0.74 -8.49
CA THR A 82 0.85 1.48 -8.63
C THR A 82 0.51 2.16 -7.30
N LEU A 83 0.20 3.46 -7.33
CA LEU A 83 -0.49 4.12 -6.23
C LEU A 83 -1.94 3.63 -6.21
N VAL A 84 -2.35 3.06 -5.10
CA VAL A 84 -3.72 2.61 -4.89
C VAL A 84 -4.30 3.23 -3.63
N TYR A 85 -5.61 3.33 -3.58
CA TYR A 85 -6.36 3.75 -2.41
C TYR A 85 -7.29 2.61 -1.99
N LEU A 86 -7.18 2.18 -0.74
CA LEU A 86 -8.13 1.25 -0.13
C LEU A 86 -9.17 2.03 0.64
N ASN A 87 -10.41 1.99 0.17
CA ASN A 87 -11.55 2.60 0.84
C ASN A 87 -12.16 1.59 1.82
N LEU A 88 -12.27 1.97 3.09
CA LEU A 88 -12.79 1.10 4.14
C LEU A 88 -14.31 1.19 4.30
N LYS A 89 -14.98 2.12 3.60
CA LYS A 89 -16.45 2.21 3.58
C LYS A 89 -17.06 1.17 2.64
N ASP A 90 -16.50 1.03 1.45
CA ASP A 90 -16.98 0.13 0.39
C ASP A 90 -16.06 -1.09 0.17
N LEU A 91 -14.96 -1.18 0.94
CA LEU A 91 -13.99 -2.27 0.91
C LEU A 91 -13.31 -2.47 -0.46
N ASN A 92 -13.25 -1.40 -1.27
CA ASN A 92 -12.68 -1.44 -2.61
C ASN A 92 -11.25 -0.90 -2.67
N LEU A 93 -10.48 -1.47 -3.61
CA LEU A 93 -9.14 -1.02 -3.94
C LEU A 93 -9.14 -0.30 -5.30
N VAL A 94 -8.93 1.01 -5.28
CA VAL A 94 -8.93 1.87 -6.47
C VAL A 94 -7.49 2.11 -6.93
N LYS A 95 -7.22 1.89 -8.22
CA LYS A 95 -5.93 2.25 -8.83
C LYS A 95 -5.95 3.72 -9.23
N ILE A 96 -4.96 4.48 -8.79
CA ILE A 96 -4.86 5.91 -9.08
C ILE A 96 -3.86 6.16 -10.20
N ASP A 97 -2.63 5.66 -10.04
CA ASP A 97 -1.55 5.98 -10.96
C ASP A 97 -0.47 4.89 -10.95
N THR A 98 0.19 4.68 -12.09
CA THR A 98 1.32 3.75 -12.20
C THR A 98 2.64 4.50 -12.43
N ASN A 99 3.65 4.13 -11.65
CA ASN A 99 5.01 4.63 -11.72
C ASN A 99 6.00 3.49 -12.06
N ARG A 100 7.09 3.80 -12.77
CA ARG A 100 8.15 2.85 -13.17
C ARG A 100 9.47 3.06 -12.43
N SER A 101 9.46 3.76 -11.30
CA SER A 101 10.70 4.06 -10.57
C SER A 101 10.95 3.13 -9.39
N SER A 102 12.19 2.67 -9.35
CA SER A 102 12.80 1.77 -8.39
C SER A 102 12.95 2.37 -7.00
N TRP A 103 13.30 3.65 -6.96
CA TRP A 103 13.87 4.33 -5.78
C TRP A 103 12.96 5.39 -5.18
N ASN A 104 11.74 5.53 -5.69
CA ASN A 104 10.94 6.67 -5.28
C ASN A 104 10.60 6.60 -3.79
N LEU A 105 10.80 7.72 -3.11
CA LEU A 105 10.29 7.97 -1.77
C LEU A 105 8.85 8.47 -1.90
N TRP A 106 7.96 7.84 -1.15
CA TRP A 106 6.52 8.12 -1.19
C TRP A 106 6.15 8.77 0.12
N THR A 107 5.56 9.96 0.04
CA THR A 107 5.05 10.69 1.21
C THR A 107 3.65 11.20 0.91
N GLY A 108 2.81 11.24 1.94
CA GLY A 108 1.47 11.80 1.85
C GLY A 108 1.34 13.05 2.70
N VAL A 109 0.50 13.98 2.26
CA VAL A 109 0.14 15.20 2.97
C VAL A 109 -1.38 15.37 2.91
N ASN A 110 -2.00 15.68 4.04
CA ASN A 110 -3.40 16.10 4.10
C ASN A 110 -3.48 17.60 3.77
N LEU A 111 -4.24 17.96 2.73
CA LEU A 111 -4.44 19.34 2.29
C LEU A 111 -5.74 19.96 2.86
N GLY A 112 -6.48 19.20 3.67
CA GLY A 112 -7.79 19.58 4.20
C GLY A 112 -8.94 19.27 3.25
N ASN A 113 -10.18 19.33 3.75
CA ASN A 113 -11.41 19.17 2.97
C ASN A 113 -11.44 17.87 2.12
N GLY A 114 -10.96 16.76 2.68
CA GLY A 114 -10.89 15.47 1.98
C GLY A 114 -9.85 15.40 0.84
N LYS A 115 -9.00 16.42 0.67
CA LYS A 115 -7.96 16.47 -0.34
C LYS A 115 -6.61 16.02 0.22
N TYR A 116 -5.91 15.19 -0.53
CA TYR A 116 -4.60 14.65 -0.17
C TYR A 116 -3.61 14.82 -1.31
N SER A 117 -2.34 15.05 -0.98
CA SER A 117 -1.24 15.06 -1.95
C SER A 117 -0.29 13.91 -1.66
N ILE A 118 -0.05 13.05 -2.65
CA ILE A 118 0.96 12.00 -2.60
C ILE A 118 2.15 12.42 -3.44
N ASN A 119 3.27 12.70 -2.77
CA ASN A 119 4.53 13.01 -3.44
C ASN A 119 5.32 11.71 -3.64
N ILE A 120 5.76 11.51 -4.87
CA ILE A 120 6.55 10.38 -5.33
C ILE A 120 7.87 10.95 -5.85
N SER A 121 8.78 11.27 -4.93
CA SER A 121 10.06 11.94 -5.23
C SER A 121 11.07 10.97 -5.85
N PRO A 122 11.86 11.38 -6.87
CA PRO A 122 11.89 12.71 -7.49
C PRO A 122 10.92 12.89 -8.67
N SER A 123 10.05 11.93 -8.94
CA SER A 123 9.32 11.87 -10.20
C SER A 123 8.14 12.83 -10.31
N LYS A 124 7.26 12.91 -9.30
CA LYS A 124 6.01 13.69 -9.39
C LYS A 124 5.28 13.83 -8.05
N SER A 125 4.35 14.78 -7.99
CA SER A 125 3.31 14.87 -6.97
C SER A 125 1.94 14.67 -7.60
N LEU A 126 1.03 14.01 -6.88
CA LEU A 126 -0.34 13.74 -7.29
C LEU A 126 -1.31 14.24 -6.23
N GLU A 127 -2.32 15.00 -6.62
CA GLU A 127 -3.43 15.36 -5.74
C GLU A 127 -4.61 14.40 -5.94
N TYR A 128 -5.25 13.98 -4.86
CA TYR A 128 -6.40 13.09 -4.87
C TYR A 128 -7.46 13.58 -3.89
N ILE A 129 -8.70 13.68 -4.34
CA ILE A 129 -9.85 14.02 -3.50
C ILE A 129 -10.55 12.72 -3.11
N VAL A 130 -10.62 12.45 -1.82
CA VAL A 130 -11.45 11.40 -1.27
C VAL A 130 -12.84 12.00 -1.08
N ILE A 131 -13.77 11.65 -1.96
CA ILE A 131 -15.16 12.09 -1.82
C ILE A 131 -15.75 11.31 -0.65
N ALA A 132 -15.94 11.98 0.48
CA ALA A 132 -16.84 11.49 1.51
C ALA A 132 -18.27 11.69 0.97
N GLU A 133 -18.84 10.66 0.35
CA GLU A 133 -20.28 10.68 0.09
C GLU A 133 -20.98 10.73 1.45
N THR A 134 -21.57 11.91 1.72
CA THR A 134 -22.44 12.27 2.85
C THR A 134 -23.59 11.30 3.01
#